data_AF-A0A7X6PZB3-F1
#
_entry.id   AF-A0A7X6PZB3-F1
#
_cell.length_a   1.000
_cell.length_b   1.000
_cell.length_c   1.000
_cell.angle_alpha   90.00
_cell.angle_beta   90.00
_cell.angle_gamma   90.00
#
_symmetry.space_group_name_H-M   'P 1'
#
loop_
_entity.id
_entity.type
_entity.pdbx_description
1 polymer ?
#
loop_
_entity_poly.entity_id
_entity_poly.type
_entity_poly.pdbx_seq_one_letter_code
_entity_poly.pdbx_strand_id
1 'polypeptide(L)'
;MNKKLFMILTVILLITIDMLGIFSYLQRSLLKILLFGIVPLLSLKHRNMPFPNLKKGVNLKGIVLLSVIIIVGLLGGAYLLSYFGLFDNVQVSLANQVGVVKSNYPYVFVYVVLINGPLEEFFFRHYVYIQDFKYRKFVSSLLFSIYHVGMLFTMFP
;
A
#
# COMPACT_ATOMS: atom_id res chain seq x y z
N MET A 1 25.05 -0.37 1.14
CA MET A 1 24.05 -1.18 1.89
C MET A 1 23.57 -2.36 1.05
N ASN A 2 23.52 -3.56 1.62
CA ASN A 2 23.04 -4.77 0.94
C ASN A 2 21.56 -4.59 0.53
N LYS A 3 21.22 -4.88 -0.74
CA LYS A 3 19.90 -4.62 -1.32
C LYS A 3 18.79 -5.38 -0.58
N LYS A 4 19.08 -6.63 -0.20
CA LYS A 4 18.17 -7.49 0.58
C LYS A 4 17.92 -6.91 1.96
N LEU A 5 18.98 -6.44 2.60
CA LEU A 5 18.91 -5.82 3.91
C LEU A 5 18.06 -4.54 3.85
N PHE A 6 18.23 -3.69 2.83
CA PHE A 6 17.38 -2.51 2.65
C PHE A 6 15.89 -2.89 2.55
N MET A 7 15.52 -3.82 1.67
CA MET A 7 14.12 -4.22 1.47
C MET A 7 13.48 -4.74 2.76
N ILE A 8 14.20 -5.60 3.49
CA ILE A 8 13.73 -6.17 4.76
C ILE A 8 13.61 -5.08 5.82
N LEU A 9 14.64 -4.24 6.00
CA LEU A 9 14.63 -3.15 6.97
C LEU A 9 13.50 -2.15 6.69
N THR A 10 13.25 -1.83 5.42
CA THR A 10 12.15 -0.93 5.05
C THR A 10 10.80 -1.48 5.48
N VAL A 11 10.54 -2.77 5.25
CA VAL A 11 9.28 -3.41 5.65
C VAL A 11 9.17 -3.48 7.17
N ILE A 12 10.22 -3.93 7.86
CA ILE A 12 10.23 -3.99 9.33
C ILE A 12 9.99 -2.61 9.94
N LEU A 13 10.70 -1.58 9.45
CA LEU A 13 10.55 -0.21 9.94
C LEU A 13 9.13 0.30 9.77
N LEU A 14 8.50 0.09 8.61
CA LEU A 14 7.11 0.51 8.40
C LEU A 14 6.12 -0.24 9.29
N ILE A 15 6.31 -1.55 9.48
CA ILE A 15 5.48 -2.34 10.42
C ILE A 15 5.64 -1.79 11.84
N THR A 16 6.87 -1.56 12.30
CA THR A 16 7.12 -1.00 13.63
C THR A 16 6.47 0.37 13.79
N ILE A 17 6.58 1.24 12.80
CA ILE A 17 5.94 2.57 12.80
C ILE A 17 4.42 2.44 12.90
N ASP A 18 3.82 1.54 12.13
CA ASP A 18 2.37 1.28 12.17
C ASP A 18 1.92 0.63 13.48
N MET A 19 2.77 -0.23 14.08
CA MET A 19 2.50 -0.89 15.36
C MET A 19 2.61 0.05 16.56
N LEU A 20 3.53 1.00 16.53
CA LEU A 20 3.72 1.94 17.64
C LEU A 20 2.53 2.90 17.78
N GLY A 21 1.75 3.13 16.71
CA GLY A 21 0.56 3.98 16.77
C GLY A 21 0.85 5.48 16.94
N ILE A 22 2.12 5.89 17.01
CA ILE A 22 2.54 7.26 17.40
C ILE A 22 2.25 8.29 16.30
N PHE A 23 2.24 7.86 15.03
CA PHE A 23 2.12 8.77 13.89
C PHE A 23 0.69 8.92 13.40
N SER A 24 0.32 10.14 12.99
CA SER A 24 -0.94 10.39 12.29
C SER A 24 -0.96 9.75 10.90
N TYR A 25 -2.15 9.57 10.33
CA TYR A 25 -2.31 8.99 8.99
C TYR A 25 -1.46 9.69 7.93
N LEU A 26 -1.40 11.02 7.97
CA LEU A 26 -0.60 11.83 7.05
C LEU A 26 0.90 11.57 7.21
N GLN A 27 1.39 11.50 8.45
CA GLN A 27 2.80 11.21 8.73
C GLN A 27 3.19 9.82 8.25
N ARG A 28 2.36 8.80 8.51
CA ARG A 28 2.53 7.43 7.99
C ARG A 28 2.57 7.42 6.46
N SER A 29 1.68 8.19 5.84
CA SER A 29 1.59 8.31 4.39
C SER A 29 2.86 8.92 3.77
N LEU A 30 3.42 9.97 4.38
CA LEU A 30 4.68 10.57 3.96
C LEU A 30 5.86 9.61 4.11
N LEU A 31 5.92 8.86 5.21
CA LEU A 31 6.94 7.83 5.42
C LEU A 31 6.86 6.74 4.35
N LYS A 32 5.65 6.30 3.96
CA LYS A 32 5.46 5.35 2.85
C LYS A 32 5.94 5.92 1.53
N ILE A 33 5.57 7.18 1.20
CA ILE A 33 6.07 7.85 -0.02
C ILE A 33 7.60 7.86 -0.05
N LEU A 34 8.24 8.16 1.08
CA LEU A 34 9.69 8.22 1.17
C LEU A 34 10.32 6.83 1.02
N LEU A 35 9.82 5.84 1.76
CA LEU A 35 10.43 4.51 1.89
C LEU A 35 10.10 3.55 0.75
N PHE A 36 8.87 3.59 0.21
CA PHE A 36 8.44 2.79 -0.93
C PHE A 36 8.60 3.52 -2.27
N GLY A 37 8.64 4.86 -2.28
CA GLY A 37 8.78 5.66 -3.49
C GLY A 37 10.18 6.26 -3.68
N ILE A 38 10.48 7.32 -2.92
CA ILE A 38 11.64 8.18 -3.15
C ILE A 38 12.97 7.41 -3.03
N VAL A 39 13.19 6.72 -1.91
CA VAL A 39 14.45 6.02 -1.67
C VAL A 39 14.70 4.91 -2.71
N PRO A 40 13.71 4.04 -3.03
CA PRO A 40 13.85 3.07 -4.12
C PRO A 40 14.10 3.71 -5.49
N LEU A 41 13.42 4.82 -5.83
CA LEU A 41 13.65 5.55 -7.08
C LEU A 41 15.08 6.08 -7.18
N LEU A 42 15.59 6.70 -6.12
CA LEU A 42 16.98 7.18 -6.07
C LEU A 42 17.98 6.02 -6.19
N SER A 43 17.69 4.88 -5.56
CA SER A 43 18.48 3.65 -5.66
C SER A 43 18.53 3.11 -7.09
N LEU A 44 17.40 3.11 -7.82
CA LEU A 44 17.36 2.71 -9.23
C LEU A 44 18.15 3.68 -10.11
N LYS A 45 17.97 5.00 -9.91
CA LYS A 45 18.67 6.05 -10.66
C LYS A 45 20.18 5.94 -10.49
N HIS A 46 20.65 5.83 -9.25
CA HIS A 46 22.07 5.73 -8.93
C HIS A 46 22.74 4.50 -9.57
N ARG A 47 21.95 3.44 -9.85
CA ARG A 47 22.44 2.17 -10.40
C ARG A 47 22.15 1.99 -11.89
N ASN A 48 21.60 3.02 -12.55
CA ASN A 48 21.17 2.94 -13.95
C ASN A 48 20.25 1.73 -14.23
N MET A 49 19.41 1.36 -13.26
CA MET A 49 18.43 0.28 -13.42
C MET A 49 17.16 0.82 -14.10
N PRO A 50 16.45 0.00 -14.89
CA PRO A 50 15.31 0.49 -15.64
C PRO A 50 14.14 0.85 -14.72
N PHE A 51 13.48 1.94 -15.07
CA PHE A 51 12.27 2.44 -14.44
C PHE A 51 11.05 1.63 -14.90
N PRO A 52 9.95 1.61 -14.12
CA PRO A 52 8.71 0.97 -14.55
C PRO A 52 8.22 1.64 -15.84
N ASN A 53 8.01 0.86 -16.89
CA ASN A 53 7.53 1.36 -18.16
C ASN A 53 5.99 1.46 -18.13
N LEU A 54 5.48 2.68 -17.94
CA LEU A 54 4.05 2.97 -17.84
C LEU A 54 3.32 2.97 -19.21
N LYS A 55 4.04 2.80 -20.33
CA LYS A 55 3.51 3.07 -21.68
C LYS A 55 3.01 1.84 -22.46
N LYS A 56 3.05 0.62 -21.92
CA LYS A 56 2.84 -0.59 -22.75
C LYS A 56 1.35 -0.98 -22.87
N GLY A 57 0.78 -0.79 -24.07
CA GLY A 57 -0.40 -1.54 -24.57
C GLY A 57 -1.71 -1.39 -23.79
N VAL A 58 -1.91 -0.24 -23.14
CA VAL A 58 -2.98 -0.07 -22.15
C VAL A 58 -4.31 0.21 -22.85
N ASN A 59 -5.24 -0.75 -22.85
CA ASN A 59 -6.64 -0.47 -23.17
C ASN A 59 -7.25 0.37 -22.04
N LEU A 60 -7.00 1.68 -22.06
CA LEU A 60 -7.42 2.62 -21.02
C LEU A 60 -8.93 2.55 -20.78
N LYS A 61 -9.74 2.43 -21.84
CA LYS A 61 -11.19 2.28 -21.72
C LYS A 61 -11.56 1.00 -20.94
N GLY A 62 -10.91 -0.11 -21.27
CA GLY A 62 -11.11 -1.39 -20.57
C GLY A 62 -10.69 -1.34 -19.11
N ILE A 63 -9.56 -0.69 -18.80
CA ILE A 63 -9.09 -0.53 -17.42
C ILE A 63 -10.04 0.35 -16.62
N VAL A 64 -10.43 1.52 -17.17
CA VAL A 64 -11.37 2.42 -16.50
C VAL A 64 -12.70 1.72 -16.26
N LEU A 65 -13.23 0.99 -17.25
CA LEU A 65 -14.47 0.22 -17.10
C LEU A 65 -14.33 -0.83 -15.99
N LEU A 66 -13.24 -1.59 -15.99
CA LEU A 66 -12.98 -2.60 -14.96
C LEU A 66 -12.84 -1.98 -13.57
N SER A 67 -12.13 -0.85 -13.44
CA SER A 67 -12.00 -0.10 -12.19
C SER A 67 -13.36 0.37 -11.68
N VAL A 68 -14.23 0.89 -12.55
CA VAL A 68 -15.59 1.28 -12.18
C VAL A 68 -16.40 0.08 -11.71
N ILE A 69 -16.35 -1.05 -12.44
CA ILE A 69 -17.05 -2.28 -12.04
C ILE A 69 -16.58 -2.75 -10.65
N ILE A 70 -15.27 -2.76 -10.40
CA ILE A 70 -14.71 -3.16 -9.10
C ILE A 70 -15.17 -2.20 -7.99
N ILE A 71 -15.11 -0.89 -8.22
CA ILE A 71 -15.54 0.11 -7.22
C ILE A 71 -17.04 -0.05 -6.92
N VAL A 72 -17.88 -0.18 -7.94
CA VAL A 72 -19.33 -0.39 -7.78
C VAL A 72 -19.61 -1.70 -7.03
N GLY A 73 -18.92 -2.79 -7.40
CA GLY A 73 -19.05 -4.08 -6.71
C GLY A 73 -18.62 -4.02 -5.26
N LEU A 74 -17.54 -3.29 -4.95
CA LEU A 74 -17.03 -3.12 -3.59
C LEU A 74 -17.99 -2.28 -2.74
N LEU A 75 -18.51 -1.17 -3.27
CA LEU A 75 -19.49 -0.33 -2.58
C LEU A 75 -20.83 -1.06 -2.40
N GLY A 76 -21.30 -1.76 -3.42
CA GLY A 76 -22.52 -2.57 -3.36
C GLY A 76 -22.40 -3.72 -2.35
N GLY A 77 -21.27 -4.43 -2.37
CA GLY A 77 -20.96 -5.46 -1.39
C GLY A 77 -20.90 -4.90 0.03
N ALA A 78 -20.23 -3.76 0.23
CA ALA A 78 -20.15 -3.10 1.53
C ALA A 78 -21.55 -2.68 2.03
N TYR A 79 -22.40 -2.14 1.15
CA TYR A 79 -23.77 -1.78 1.49
C TYR A 79 -24.61 -3.01 1.90
N LEU A 80 -24.55 -4.09 1.12
CA LEU A 80 -25.29 -5.32 1.43
C LEU A 80 -24.82 -5.95 2.75
N LEU A 81 -23.51 -5.99 2.98
CA LEU A 81 -22.94 -6.55 4.21
C LEU A 81 -23.18 -5.66 5.43
N SER A 82 -23.41 -4.35 5.25
CA SER A 82 -23.74 -3.43 6.35
C SER A 82 -25.03 -3.81 7.08
N TYR A 83 -26.00 -4.40 6.38
CA TYR A 83 -27.24 -4.90 7.00
C TYR A 83 -27.01 -6.03 8.00
N PHE A 84 -25.89 -6.73 7.91
CA PHE A 84 -25.49 -7.78 8.84
C PHE A 84 -24.62 -7.27 9.99
N GLY A 85 -24.43 -5.95 10.13
CA GLY A 85 -23.61 -5.34 11.19
C GLY A 85 -22.11 -5.60 11.05
N LEU A 86 -21.65 -6.10 9.90
CA LEU A 86 -20.25 -6.49 9.67
C LEU A 86 -19.25 -5.33 9.78
N PHE A 87 -19.72 -4.08 9.66
CA PHE A 87 -18.86 -2.89 9.64
C PHE A 87 -19.11 -1.90 10.79
N ASP A 88 -19.97 -2.23 11.76
CA ASP A 88 -20.39 -1.30 12.81
C ASP A 88 -19.20 -0.75 13.61
N ASN A 89 -18.18 -1.57 13.83
CA ASN A 89 -16.99 -1.21 14.58
C ASN A 89 -15.86 -0.63 13.71
N VAL A 90 -15.96 -0.71 12.38
CA VAL A 90 -14.88 -0.28 11.48
C VAL A 90 -14.63 1.22 11.59
N GLN A 91 -15.70 2.02 11.66
CA GLN A 91 -15.55 3.47 11.79
C GLN A 91 -14.88 3.86 13.11
N VAL A 92 -15.28 3.23 14.22
CA VAL A 92 -14.72 3.49 15.55
C VAL A 92 -13.25 3.06 15.60
N SER A 93 -12.93 1.89 15.06
CA SER A 93 -11.55 1.39 15.02
C SER A 93 -10.64 2.30 14.18
N LEU A 94 -11.10 2.71 12.99
CA LEU A 94 -10.35 3.62 12.13
C LEU A 94 -10.13 4.99 12.77
N ALA A 95 -11.14 5.52 13.47
CA ALA A 95 -11.00 6.77 14.20
C ALA A 95 -9.97 6.66 15.34
N ASN A 96 -10.04 5.59 16.14
CA ASN A 96 -9.21 5.42 17.32
C ASN A 96 -7.76 5.01 17.01
N GLN A 97 -7.57 4.11 16.04
CA GLN A 97 -6.26 3.49 15.77
C GLN A 97 -5.42 4.27 14.75
N VAL A 98 -6.08 4.91 13.79
CA VAL A 98 -5.40 5.58 12.67
C VAL A 98 -5.86 7.02 12.42
N GLY A 99 -6.76 7.55 13.26
CA GLY A 99 -7.19 8.95 13.20
C GLY A 99 -8.04 9.28 11.97
N VAL A 100 -8.67 8.28 11.35
CA VAL A 100 -9.51 8.47 10.17
C VAL A 100 -10.94 8.76 10.62
N VAL A 101 -11.40 9.97 10.32
CA VAL A 101 -12.71 10.50 10.72
C VAL A 101 -13.45 11.02 9.49
N LYS A 102 -14.76 11.29 9.63
CA LYS A 102 -15.62 11.72 8.51
C LYS A 102 -15.07 12.90 7.71
N SER A 103 -14.40 13.85 8.35
CA SER A 103 -13.84 15.05 7.71
C SER A 103 -12.60 14.78 6.85
N ASN A 104 -11.77 13.77 7.19
CA ASN A 104 -10.55 13.44 6.44
C ASN A 104 -10.70 12.20 5.54
N TYR A 105 -11.76 11.42 5.71
CA TYR A 105 -12.01 10.18 4.97
C TYR A 105 -11.92 10.33 3.44
N PRO A 106 -12.52 11.34 2.77
CA PRO A 106 -12.41 11.47 1.32
C PRO A 106 -10.96 11.60 0.83
N TYR A 107 -10.13 12.35 1.57
CA TYR A 107 -8.71 12.52 1.24
C TYR A 107 -7.92 11.23 1.46
N VAL A 108 -8.20 10.53 2.56
CA VAL A 108 -7.61 9.22 2.88
C VAL A 108 -7.96 8.20 1.80
N PHE A 109 -9.23 8.12 1.39
CA PHE A 109 -9.69 7.22 0.34
C PHE A 109 -8.94 7.46 -0.99
N VAL A 110 -8.88 8.71 -1.44
CA VAL A 110 -8.17 9.09 -2.67
C VAL A 110 -6.69 8.74 -2.57
N TYR A 111 -6.05 9.01 -1.42
CA TYR A 111 -4.67 8.65 -1.18
C TYR A 111 -4.45 7.13 -1.27
N VAL A 112 -5.29 6.32 -0.62
CA VAL A 112 -5.15 4.85 -0.62
C VAL A 112 -5.19 4.31 -2.05
N VAL A 113 -6.17 4.76 -2.84
CA VAL A 113 -6.41 4.24 -4.19
C VAL A 113 -5.37 4.76 -5.19
N LEU A 114 -5.09 6.07 -5.20
CA LEU A 114 -4.29 6.70 -6.25
C LEU A 114 -2.81 6.84 -5.91
N ILE A 115 -2.43 6.80 -4.64
CA ILE A 115 -1.04 7.02 -4.22
C ILE A 115 -0.47 5.77 -3.57
N ASN A 116 -1.12 5.26 -2.52
CA ASN A 116 -0.60 4.10 -1.79
C ASN A 116 -0.56 2.84 -2.67
N GLY A 117 -1.63 2.56 -3.41
CA GLY A 117 -1.68 1.43 -4.36
C GLY A 117 -0.50 1.43 -5.35
N PRO A 118 -0.29 2.52 -6.12
CA PRO A 118 0.86 2.62 -7.03
C PRO A 118 2.22 2.58 -6.33
N LEU A 119 2.37 3.13 -5.12
CA LEU A 119 3.61 3.04 -4.35
C LEU A 119 3.96 1.60 -3.97
N GLU A 120 2.98 0.85 -3.49
CA GLU A 120 3.16 -0.56 -3.12
C GLU A 120 3.43 -1.42 -4.37
N GLU A 121 2.71 -1.16 -5.46
CA GLU A 121 2.97 -1.80 -6.75
C GLU A 121 4.40 -1.54 -7.22
N PHE A 122 4.84 -0.29 -7.15
CA PHE A 122 6.20 0.10 -7.51
C PHE A 122 7.25 -0.58 -6.62
N PHE A 123 7.07 -0.56 -5.29
CA PHE A 123 8.05 -1.14 -4.38
C PHE A 123 8.12 -2.67 -4.51
N PHE A 124 7.00 -3.36 -4.35
CA PHE A 124 6.98 -4.82 -4.32
C PHE A 124 7.11 -5.41 -5.73
N ARG A 125 6.34 -4.94 -6.71
CA ARG A 125 6.30 -5.60 -8.04
C ARG A 125 7.34 -5.10 -9.03
N HIS A 126 7.87 -3.89 -8.85
CA HIS A 126 8.97 -3.39 -9.69
C HIS A 126 10.31 -3.43 -8.96
N TYR A 127 10.45 -2.70 -7.85
CA TYR A 127 11.74 -2.49 -7.20
C TYR A 127 12.32 -3.76 -6.56
N VAL A 128 11.52 -4.56 -5.84
CA VAL A 128 11.99 -5.85 -5.28
C VAL A 128 12.21 -6.85 -6.41
N TYR A 129 11.30 -6.89 -7.39
CA TYR A 129 11.34 -7.84 -8.50
C TYR A 129 12.53 -7.67 -9.45
N ILE A 130 12.98 -6.44 -9.67
CA ILE A 130 14.09 -6.17 -10.56
C ILE A 130 15.46 -6.54 -9.97
N GLN A 131 15.52 -6.77 -8.66
CA GLN A 131 16.77 -7.19 -8.04
C GLN A 131 17.14 -8.61 -8.50
N ASP A 132 18.44 -8.81 -8.70
CA ASP A 132 18.98 -10.08 -9.16
C ASP A 132 19.26 -11.01 -7.97
N PHE A 133 18.25 -11.77 -7.56
CA PHE A 133 18.41 -12.82 -6.55
C PHE A 133 17.40 -13.96 -6.72
N LYS A 134 17.78 -15.17 -6.26
CA LYS A 134 16.96 -16.38 -6.28
C LYS A 134 15.65 -16.17 -5.51
N TYR A 135 14.53 -16.62 -6.09
CA TYR A 135 13.19 -16.53 -5.48
C TYR A 135 12.62 -15.12 -5.27
N ARG A 136 13.06 -14.11 -6.05
CA ARG A 136 12.56 -12.73 -5.96
C ARG A 136 11.02 -12.57 -5.95
N LYS A 137 10.30 -13.41 -6.71
CA LYS A 137 8.82 -13.46 -6.70
C LYS A 137 8.27 -13.82 -5.33
N PHE A 138 8.77 -14.91 -4.76
CA PHE A 138 8.34 -15.40 -3.45
C PHE A 138 8.71 -14.42 -2.34
N VAL A 139 9.92 -13.85 -2.38
CA VAL A 139 10.35 -12.85 -1.39
C VAL A 139 9.48 -11.60 -1.48
N SER A 140 9.16 -11.12 -2.69
CA SER A 140 8.25 -9.98 -2.85
C SER A 140 6.86 -10.28 -2.28
N SER A 141 6.26 -11.42 -2.59
CA SER A 141 4.93 -11.78 -2.09
C SER A 141 4.92 -11.98 -0.58
N LEU A 142 6.00 -12.57 -0.03
CA LEU A 142 6.15 -12.78 1.40
C LEU A 142 6.28 -11.45 2.15
N LEU A 143 7.15 -10.55 1.66
CA LEU A 143 7.32 -9.22 2.24
C LEU A 143 6.02 -8.40 2.17
N PHE A 144 5.30 -8.49 1.04
CA PHE A 144 3.99 -7.85 0.88
C PHE A 144 2.98 -8.37 1.91
N SER A 145 2.90 -9.69 2.08
CA SER A 145 1.99 -10.33 3.05
C SER A 145 2.32 -9.93 4.50
N ILE A 146 3.60 -10.03 4.89
CA ILE A 146 4.05 -9.68 6.25
C ILE A 146 3.73 -8.21 6.57
N TYR A 147 3.98 -7.30 5.62
CA TYR A 147 3.65 -5.89 5.75
C TYR A 147 2.14 -5.66 5.96
N HIS A 148 1.28 -6.35 5.19
CA HIS A 148 -0.17 -6.21 5.31
C HIS A 148 -0.70 -6.77 6.63
N VAL A 149 -0.20 -7.93 7.07
CA VAL A 149 -0.58 -8.52 8.36
C VAL A 149 -0.20 -7.56 9.49
N GLY A 150 1.03 -7.02 9.47
CA GLY A 150 1.49 -6.07 10.50
C GLY A 150 0.65 -4.80 10.56
N MET A 151 0.26 -4.25 9.41
CA MET A 151 -0.58 -3.05 9.35
C MET A 151 -2.02 -3.32 9.80
N LEU A 152 -2.61 -4.44 9.38
CA LEU A 152 -4.00 -4.76 9.71
C LEU A 152 -4.18 -5.14 11.18
N PHE A 153 -3.16 -5.77 11.79
CA PHE A 153 -3.17 -6.16 13.18
C PHE A 153 -3.43 -4.99 14.14
N THR A 154 -2.97 -3.78 13.79
CA THR A 154 -3.20 -2.60 14.63
C THR A 154 -4.47 -1.83 14.27
N MET A 155 -4.99 -2.00 13.06
CA MET A 155 -6.20 -1.33 12.59
C MET A 155 -7.50 -2.04 13.03
N PHE A 156 -7.48 -3.35 13.23
CA PHE A 156 -8.64 -4.15 13.60
C PHE A 156 -8.27 -5.15 14.71
N PRO A 157 -8.23 -4.70 15.99
CA PRO A 157 -8.02 -5.58 17.13
C PRO A 157 -9.21 -6.51 17.38
#